data_AF-A0A484CS77-F1
#
_entry.id   AF-A0A484CS77-F1
#
_cell.length_a   1.000
_cell.length_b   1.000
_cell.length_c   1.000
_cell.angle_alpha   90.00
_cell.angle_beta   90.00
_cell.angle_gamma   90.00
#
_symmetry.space_group_name_H-M   'P 1'
#
loop_
_entity.id
_entity.type
_entity.pdbx_description
1 polymer ?
#
loop_
_entity_poly.entity_id
_entity_poly.type
_entity_poly.pdbx_seq_one_letter_code
_entity_poly.pdbx_strand_id
1 'polypeptide(L)'
;MPSPLSLEGGGLSLAFLTSCVMTPHGIGGRIPAELVLRPYWPLRVSATFPSTLWRITMEEGFVCLDPRWDQPPNWPSVFSSSPAPQVPSWDDQTLRSASTTTTALGPRGGPPGPLGGPRGGPPGPRGSESRGNLSGVVTCSGEKDKRLHCFATWKNVSGEVRVVKQGCWLDDPDCYNRSECVERKDAPEVFFCCCEDSLCNSQFFYRPASSQPPVHATTEPVTPPPPELITLIISLVLIMAISLVFLFSFWMYRHHKLAYPPVLVPTQDPGPLPPSPLLGQKPLQLLEVKARGRFGCVWKARLLSEYVAVKIFPLQNKHSWQNEYEMFCVSGMRHENLLQFIGGEKRGSDTELELWLITAYHEKGSLCDYLKANVLSWSELCLIAQSMSRGLAYLHQDIPGHKDGHKPAIAHRDFKSKNVLLKSNLTACIADFGLALRFEAGTSPGDTHGQVGTRRYMAPEVLEGAISFQRDSFLRIDMYAVGLVLWELASRCKAADGPLDEYMLPYEEEVGQHPSLEDMQEVVVHKKLRPTLRECWQKHVGLSLLCETMEECWDGEAEARLSAGCVEERVVQMQRQTSVTAPEDIVTVVTMVTNVDYPPKESSL
;
A
#
# COMPACT_ATOMS: atom_id res chain seq x y z
N MET A 1 -29.00 -1.90 67.73
CA MET A 1 -28.74 -3.20 68.39
C MET A 1 -29.82 -4.17 67.98
N PRO A 2 -29.55 -5.47 67.77
CA PRO A 2 -28.25 -6.10 67.52
C PRO A 2 -28.12 -6.71 66.10
N SER A 3 -26.89 -7.09 65.75
CA SER A 3 -26.50 -7.96 64.63
C SER A 3 -26.73 -9.46 65.03
N PRO A 4 -26.24 -10.56 64.35
CA PRO A 4 -24.95 -10.69 63.64
C PRO A 4 -24.81 -11.65 62.42
N LEU A 5 -23.70 -11.46 61.66
CA LEU A 5 -22.78 -12.47 61.05
C LEU A 5 -23.35 -13.57 60.09
N SER A 6 -22.64 -14.09 59.06
CA SER A 6 -21.19 -14.10 58.76
C SER A 6 -20.89 -14.23 57.24
N LEU A 7 -19.59 -14.22 56.88
CA LEU A 7 -19.02 -14.29 55.51
C LEU A 7 -18.95 -15.72 54.88
N GLU A 8 -18.41 -15.74 53.66
CA GLU A 8 -17.82 -16.86 52.87
C GLU A 8 -18.76 -17.59 51.88
N GLY A 9 -18.33 -17.97 50.66
CA GLY A 9 -17.07 -17.67 49.98
C GLY A 9 -16.79 -18.59 48.77
N GLY A 10 -16.40 -18.00 47.62
CA GLY A 10 -15.76 -18.70 46.49
C GLY A 10 -16.63 -19.57 45.57
N GLY A 11 -16.09 -19.95 44.40
CA GLY A 11 -16.62 -21.08 43.60
C GLY A 11 -17.04 -20.81 42.14
N LEU A 12 -16.22 -20.11 41.34
CA LEU A 12 -16.32 -20.22 39.87
C LEU A 12 -15.95 -21.65 39.43
N SER A 13 -16.81 -22.31 38.65
CA SER A 13 -16.43 -23.48 37.86
C SER A 13 -17.17 -23.49 36.53
N LEU A 14 -16.42 -23.38 35.42
CA LEU A 14 -16.96 -23.57 34.08
C LEU A 14 -17.14 -25.05 33.80
N ALA A 15 -18.36 -25.46 33.47
CA ALA A 15 -18.64 -26.73 32.80
C ALA A 15 -19.43 -26.46 31.52
N PHE A 16 -18.73 -26.41 30.38
CA PHE A 16 -19.38 -26.51 29.08
C PHE A 16 -19.64 -27.99 28.76
N LEU A 17 -20.92 -28.36 28.68
CA LEU A 17 -21.34 -29.60 28.03
C LEU A 17 -22.28 -29.28 26.87
N THR A 18 -21.95 -29.85 25.72
CA THR A 18 -22.71 -29.82 24.48
C THR A 18 -24.05 -30.55 24.62
N SER A 19 -25.14 -29.98 24.11
CA SER A 19 -25.87 -30.56 22.98
C SER A 19 -27.04 -29.65 22.53
N CYS A 20 -27.38 -29.71 21.24
CA CYS A 20 -28.60 -29.10 20.70
C CYS A 20 -29.81 -30.01 20.88
N VAL A 21 -30.99 -29.43 21.12
CA VAL A 21 -32.26 -30.01 20.66
C VAL A 21 -33.10 -28.87 20.08
N MET A 22 -33.50 -29.03 18.82
CA MET A 22 -34.54 -28.24 18.16
C MET A 22 -35.72 -29.16 17.87
N THR A 23 -36.95 -28.64 17.95
CA THR A 23 -38.13 -29.27 17.33
C THR A 23 -38.92 -28.22 16.52
N PRO A 24 -39.66 -28.63 15.48
CA PRO A 24 -39.94 -27.75 14.33
C PRO A 24 -41.43 -27.48 14.10
N HIS A 25 -41.77 -26.58 13.17
CA HIS A 25 -42.95 -26.72 12.31
C HIS A 25 -42.79 -25.93 10.98
N GLY A 26 -43.09 -26.57 9.84
CA GLY A 26 -43.14 -25.94 8.49
C GLY A 26 -44.45 -25.15 8.27
N ILE A 27 -44.62 -24.35 7.20
CA ILE A 27 -44.66 -24.69 5.75
C ILE A 27 -44.49 -23.39 4.93
N GLY A 28 -43.97 -23.33 3.70
CA GLY A 28 -43.36 -24.34 2.83
C GLY A 28 -43.62 -24.10 1.31
N GLY A 29 -42.59 -23.71 0.54
CA GLY A 29 -42.66 -23.41 -0.91
C GLY A 29 -41.27 -23.47 -1.57
N ARG A 30 -41.17 -23.90 -2.84
CA ARG A 30 -39.89 -24.29 -3.49
C ARG A 30 -39.25 -23.19 -4.34
N ILE A 31 -37.91 -23.10 -4.27
CA ILE A 31 -37.00 -22.49 -5.26
C ILE A 31 -35.84 -23.50 -5.46
N PRO A 32 -35.31 -23.72 -6.68
CA PRO A 32 -34.16 -24.61 -6.90
C PRO A 32 -32.82 -24.01 -6.42
N ALA A 33 -31.85 -24.90 -6.19
CA ALA A 33 -30.50 -24.65 -5.68
C ALA A 33 -29.56 -24.03 -6.76
N GLU A 34 -28.32 -23.58 -6.50
CA GLU A 34 -27.40 -23.85 -5.39
C GLU A 34 -26.69 -22.59 -4.86
N LEU A 35 -26.43 -22.54 -3.55
CA LEU A 35 -25.52 -21.58 -2.92
C LEU A 35 -24.65 -22.35 -1.91
N VAL A 36 -23.33 -22.41 -2.15
CA VAL A 36 -22.39 -23.09 -1.24
C VAL A 36 -21.74 -22.07 -0.31
N LEU A 37 -22.18 -22.06 0.96
CA LEU A 37 -21.57 -21.29 2.03
C LEU A 37 -20.76 -22.21 2.96
N ARG A 38 -19.55 -21.78 3.34
CA ARG A 38 -18.81 -22.29 4.51
C ARG A 38 -18.38 -21.09 5.39
N PRO A 39 -18.68 -21.10 6.70
CA PRO A 39 -18.34 -19.99 7.59
C PRO A 39 -16.91 -20.08 8.17
N TYR A 40 -16.55 -19.03 8.90
CA TYR A 40 -15.19 -18.55 9.16
C TYR A 40 -14.59 -18.94 10.54
N TRP A 41 -13.26 -19.22 10.57
CA TRP A 41 -12.23 -18.79 11.57
C TRP A 41 -12.42 -19.15 13.09
N PRO A 42 -11.34 -19.24 13.93
CA PRO A 42 -10.48 -18.10 14.30
C PRO A 42 -9.00 -18.31 14.71
N LEU A 43 -8.25 -17.20 14.60
CA LEU A 43 -7.13 -16.69 15.43
C LEU A 43 -6.21 -17.65 16.23
N ARG A 44 -4.89 -17.47 16.03
CA ARG A 44 -3.96 -17.39 17.19
C ARG A 44 -2.78 -16.42 16.98
N VAL A 45 -2.38 -15.83 18.10
CA VAL A 45 -1.34 -14.82 18.31
C VAL A 45 0.02 -15.47 18.60
N SER A 46 1.13 -14.82 18.24
CA SER A 46 2.31 -14.75 19.11
C SER A 46 3.22 -13.56 18.77
N ALA A 47 4.02 -13.09 19.73
CA ALA A 47 4.80 -11.85 19.64
C ALA A 47 6.21 -11.97 20.26
N THR A 48 7.15 -11.17 19.71
CA THR A 48 8.38 -10.58 20.31
C THR A 48 9.50 -11.44 20.92
N PHE A 49 10.71 -11.35 20.32
CA PHE A 49 12.05 -10.90 20.82
C PHE A 49 12.55 -11.24 22.26
N PRO A 50 13.86 -11.13 22.61
CA PRO A 50 15.02 -10.45 21.96
C PRO A 50 16.08 -11.46 21.42
N SER A 51 17.35 -11.15 21.06
CA SER A 51 18.23 -9.95 21.11
C SER A 51 19.06 -9.84 19.80
N THR A 52 20.12 -9.04 19.57
CA THR A 52 21.09 -8.24 20.36
C THR A 52 21.51 -6.97 19.56
N LEU A 53 22.12 -5.98 20.24
CA LEU A 53 22.50 -4.65 19.73
C LEU A 53 23.10 -4.57 18.31
N TRP A 54 22.63 -3.59 17.54
CA TRP A 54 23.51 -2.75 16.69
C TRP A 54 23.19 -1.26 16.89
N ARG A 55 24.22 -0.41 16.79
CA ARG A 55 24.13 1.04 16.98
C ARG A 55 23.40 1.70 15.81
N ILE A 56 22.55 2.68 16.13
CA ILE A 56 21.92 3.55 15.15
C ILE A 56 22.89 4.65 14.73
N THR A 57 23.11 4.78 13.42
CA THR A 57 23.39 6.06 12.77
C THR A 57 22.26 6.30 11.78
N MET A 58 21.49 7.39 11.95
CA MET A 58 20.43 7.75 11.02
C MET A 58 21.01 8.45 9.80
N GLU A 59 20.73 7.89 8.61
CA GLU A 59 20.44 8.68 7.41
C GLU A 59 19.16 8.12 6.79
N GLU A 60 18.28 9.00 6.30
CA GLU A 60 17.00 8.61 5.72
C GLU A 60 17.14 8.18 4.26
N GLY A 61 16.46 7.10 3.89
CA GLY A 61 16.35 6.65 2.50
C GLY A 61 15.28 5.58 2.36
N PHE A 62 14.17 5.91 1.70
CA PHE A 62 13.19 4.92 1.27
C PHE A 62 13.76 4.13 0.09
N VAL A 63 13.73 2.81 0.16
CA VAL A 63 14.10 1.92 -0.94
C VAL A 63 12.83 1.30 -1.52
N CYS A 64 12.46 1.72 -2.73
CA CYS A 64 11.46 1.00 -3.52
C CYS A 64 12.07 -0.29 -4.07
N LEU A 65 11.32 -1.39 -3.99
CA LEU A 65 11.68 -2.66 -4.64
C LEU A 65 11.11 -2.69 -6.06
N ASP A 66 11.99 -2.73 -7.05
CA ASP A 66 11.67 -2.93 -8.46
C ASP A 66 11.52 -4.45 -8.77
N PRO A 67 10.40 -4.90 -9.35
CA PRO A 67 10.25 -6.27 -9.82
C PRO A 67 10.55 -6.41 -11.33
N ARG A 68 11.63 -7.16 -11.62
CA ARG A 68 12.16 -7.72 -12.90
C ARG A 68 13.44 -6.99 -13.37
N TRP A 69 14.57 -7.62 -13.65
CA TRP A 69 14.82 -8.96 -14.23
C TRP A 69 16.17 -9.54 -13.75
N ASP A 70 16.36 -10.86 -13.89
CA ASP A 70 17.73 -11.40 -14.00
C ASP A 70 17.82 -12.66 -14.90
N GLN A 71 18.43 -12.47 -16.08
CA GLN A 71 19.08 -13.52 -16.89
C GLN A 71 20.32 -12.90 -17.58
N PRO A 72 21.43 -13.66 -17.77
CA PRO A 72 22.77 -13.07 -17.73
C PRO A 72 23.37 -12.74 -19.12
N PRO A 73 24.52 -12.04 -19.16
CA PRO A 73 25.05 -11.39 -20.37
C PRO A 73 26.06 -12.23 -21.16
N ASN A 74 26.34 -11.82 -22.42
CA ASN A 74 27.65 -11.98 -23.08
C ASN A 74 27.80 -11.08 -24.32
N TRP A 75 29.04 -10.66 -24.59
CA TRP A 75 29.56 -9.93 -25.77
C TRP A 75 30.94 -10.57 -26.13
N PRO A 76 31.63 -10.25 -27.25
CA PRO A 76 31.22 -9.62 -28.52
C PRO A 76 31.61 -10.46 -29.77
N SER A 77 31.13 -10.11 -30.99
CA SER A 77 31.99 -9.83 -32.18
C SER A 77 31.25 -9.76 -33.55
N VAL A 78 31.36 -8.58 -34.16
CA VAL A 78 31.45 -8.22 -35.60
C VAL A 78 31.40 -9.34 -36.67
N PHE A 79 30.47 -9.23 -37.64
CA PHE A 79 30.79 -9.01 -39.07
C PHE A 79 29.55 -8.55 -39.88
N SER A 80 29.80 -8.00 -41.08
CA SER A 80 28.88 -7.17 -41.89
C SER A 80 28.18 -7.89 -43.05
N SER A 81 26.98 -7.43 -43.45
CA SER A 81 26.65 -7.00 -44.85
C SER A 81 25.14 -6.78 -45.09
N SER A 82 24.81 -5.86 -46.00
CA SER A 82 23.46 -5.58 -46.58
C SER A 82 23.53 -5.81 -48.12
N PRO A 83 22.49 -5.56 -48.97
CA PRO A 83 21.06 -5.29 -48.74
C PRO A 83 20.05 -5.98 -49.74
N ALA A 84 18.75 -6.05 -49.35
CA ALA A 84 17.52 -5.99 -50.22
C ALA A 84 17.28 -7.07 -51.34
N PRO A 85 16.12 -7.13 -52.07
CA PRO A 85 14.85 -6.34 -52.00
C PRO A 85 13.48 -7.10 -52.05
N GLN A 86 12.42 -6.38 -51.62
CA GLN A 86 10.98 -6.30 -52.00
C GLN A 86 10.13 -7.41 -52.73
N VAL A 87 8.96 -7.75 -52.11
CA VAL A 87 7.51 -7.63 -52.61
C VAL A 87 7.03 -8.53 -53.81
N PRO A 88 5.72 -8.89 -54.07
CA PRO A 88 4.41 -8.75 -53.34
C PRO A 88 3.53 -10.05 -53.14
N SER A 89 2.40 -9.84 -52.45
CA SER A 89 1.08 -10.55 -52.36
C SER A 89 0.61 -11.58 -53.41
N TRP A 90 -0.25 -12.52 -52.98
CA TRP A 90 -1.45 -13.00 -53.71
C TRP A 90 -2.58 -13.40 -52.73
N ASP A 91 -3.85 -13.17 -53.12
CA ASP A 91 -5.06 -13.45 -52.35
C ASP A 91 -5.83 -14.72 -52.82
N ASP A 92 -6.66 -15.22 -51.90
CA ASP A 92 -8.01 -15.77 -52.06
C ASP A 92 -8.35 -17.24 -52.44
N GLN A 93 -9.50 -17.64 -51.87
CA GLN A 93 -10.55 -18.56 -52.34
C GLN A 93 -10.45 -20.11 -52.29
N THR A 94 -11.01 -20.63 -51.18
CA THR A 94 -12.12 -21.62 -51.10
C THR A 94 -12.02 -23.02 -51.72
N LEU A 95 -12.46 -24.05 -50.96
CA LEU A 95 -13.72 -24.82 -51.19
C LEU A 95 -13.87 -26.03 -50.23
N ARG A 96 -15.04 -26.14 -49.54
CA ARG A 96 -15.86 -27.35 -49.18
C ARG A 96 -15.18 -28.61 -48.57
N SER A 97 -15.79 -29.42 -47.69
CA SER A 97 -17.07 -29.43 -46.95
C SER A 97 -17.10 -30.63 -45.96
N ALA A 98 -17.96 -30.56 -44.93
CA ALA A 98 -18.70 -31.64 -44.20
C ALA A 98 -18.32 -33.15 -44.37
N SER A 99 -18.50 -34.07 -43.39
CA SER A 99 -18.89 -34.08 -41.96
C SER A 99 -18.92 -35.54 -41.46
N THR A 100 -18.99 -35.81 -40.14
CA THR A 100 -19.47 -37.10 -39.51
C THR A 100 -18.62 -38.39 -39.79
N THR A 101 -18.54 -39.49 -39.00
CA THR A 101 -19.21 -39.99 -37.77
C THR A 101 -18.44 -41.18 -37.12
N THR A 102 -18.34 -41.23 -35.78
CA THR A 102 -18.40 -42.39 -34.83
C THR A 102 -17.57 -43.71 -34.99
N THR A 103 -16.65 -43.93 -34.03
CA THR A 103 -16.42 -45.13 -33.14
C THR A 103 -16.38 -46.60 -33.66
N ALA A 104 -15.29 -47.35 -33.36
CA ALA A 104 -15.28 -48.60 -32.51
C ALA A 104 -14.02 -49.54 -32.61
N LEU A 105 -13.47 -49.92 -31.43
CA LEU A 105 -12.89 -51.20 -30.95
C LEU A 105 -11.97 -52.15 -31.83
N GLY A 106 -10.90 -52.71 -31.20
CA GLY A 106 -9.97 -53.75 -31.74
C GLY A 106 -10.48 -55.21 -31.68
N PRO A 107 -9.65 -56.30 -31.78
CA PRO A 107 -8.57 -56.65 -30.80
C PRO A 107 -7.42 -57.65 -31.26
N ARG A 108 -6.60 -58.16 -30.30
CA ARG A 108 -5.64 -59.34 -30.33
C ARG A 108 -4.30 -59.16 -31.11
N GLY A 109 -3.16 -59.82 -30.82
CA GLY A 109 -2.71 -60.84 -29.82
C GLY A 109 -1.15 -61.04 -29.90
N GLY A 110 -0.50 -61.81 -29.00
CA GLY A 110 0.98 -61.75 -28.75
C GLY A 110 1.95 -62.85 -29.29
N PRO A 111 2.93 -63.35 -28.49
CA PRO A 111 4.43 -63.26 -28.65
C PRO A 111 5.14 -64.61 -29.06
N PRO A 112 6.50 -64.78 -29.29
CA PRO A 112 7.67 -64.35 -28.47
C PRO A 112 9.05 -64.10 -29.21
N GLY A 113 10.22 -64.26 -28.52
CA GLY A 113 11.63 -64.08 -28.99
C GLY A 113 12.39 -65.39 -29.35
N PRO A 114 13.72 -65.62 -29.07
CA PRO A 114 14.72 -64.86 -28.26
C PRO A 114 16.24 -64.88 -28.73
N LEU A 115 17.19 -64.50 -27.84
CA LEU A 115 18.66 -64.85 -27.71
C LEU A 115 19.82 -64.01 -28.33
N GLY A 116 20.85 -63.71 -27.51
CA GLY A 116 22.27 -63.56 -27.92
C GLY A 116 23.09 -62.35 -27.39
N GLY A 117 24.14 -62.57 -26.57
CA GLY A 117 25.23 -61.59 -26.25
C GLY A 117 26.60 -62.10 -26.76
N PRO A 118 27.80 -61.63 -26.28
CA PRO A 118 28.06 -60.78 -25.09
C PRO A 118 29.29 -59.79 -25.13
N ARG A 119 29.52 -59.08 -24.00
CA ARG A 119 30.79 -58.55 -23.40
C ARG A 119 31.54 -57.31 -23.97
N GLY A 120 31.71 -56.31 -23.09
CA GLY A 120 32.79 -55.29 -23.10
C GLY A 120 32.37 -53.94 -22.49
N GLY A 121 32.89 -53.55 -21.30
CA GLY A 121 32.66 -52.23 -20.66
C GLY A 121 33.97 -51.57 -20.22
N PRO A 122 34.01 -50.55 -19.31
CA PRO A 122 32.90 -49.93 -18.57
C PRO A 122 32.96 -48.36 -18.65
N PRO A 123 32.48 -47.50 -17.70
CA PRO A 123 31.36 -46.61 -18.02
C PRO A 123 31.52 -45.12 -17.62
N GLY A 124 30.50 -44.31 -17.93
CA GLY A 124 30.30 -42.95 -17.39
C GLY A 124 28.92 -42.38 -17.74
N PRO A 125 27.89 -42.53 -16.87
CA PRO A 125 26.51 -42.19 -17.23
C PRO A 125 26.15 -40.72 -16.97
N ARG A 126 25.36 -40.15 -17.90
CA ARG A 126 24.57 -38.94 -17.66
C ARG A 126 23.34 -39.31 -16.84
N GLY A 127 22.99 -38.50 -15.85
CA GLY A 127 21.72 -38.63 -15.13
C GLY A 127 20.60 -37.90 -15.86
N SER A 128 19.52 -38.60 -16.19
CA SER A 128 18.22 -38.03 -16.57
C SER A 128 17.27 -37.98 -15.37
N GLU A 129 16.26 -37.13 -15.43
CA GLU A 129 15.23 -36.99 -14.40
C GLU A 129 14.44 -38.29 -14.13
N SER A 130 13.99 -38.49 -12.90
CA SER A 130 12.78 -39.27 -12.60
C SER A 130 12.16 -38.86 -11.26
N ARG A 131 10.82 -38.90 -11.18
CA ARG A 131 10.05 -38.68 -9.95
C ARG A 131 9.79 -40.01 -9.26
N GLY A 132 10.04 -40.10 -7.95
CA GLY A 132 9.59 -41.25 -7.13
C GLY A 132 10.34 -41.36 -5.80
N ASN A 133 9.62 -41.62 -4.71
CA ASN A 133 10.18 -41.78 -3.36
C ASN A 133 11.30 -42.81 -3.30
N LEU A 134 12.45 -42.46 -2.70
CA LEU A 134 13.14 -43.21 -1.64
C LEU A 134 14.41 -42.47 -1.17
N SER A 135 14.85 -42.77 0.04
CA SER A 135 16.03 -42.22 0.72
C SER A 135 17.29 -42.23 -0.17
N GLY A 136 17.80 -41.03 -0.52
CA GLY A 136 19.01 -40.85 -1.32
C GLY A 136 20.01 -39.95 -0.60
N VAL A 137 21.18 -40.50 -0.30
CA VAL A 137 22.29 -39.81 0.38
C VAL A 137 22.87 -38.72 -0.54
N VAL A 138 22.95 -37.48 -0.07
CA VAL A 138 23.38 -36.32 -0.87
C VAL A 138 24.87 -36.04 -0.64
N THR A 139 25.67 -36.08 -1.71
CA THR A 139 27.08 -35.71 -1.67
C THR A 139 27.23 -34.18 -1.66
N CYS A 140 27.81 -33.62 -0.60
CA CYS A 140 28.05 -32.18 -0.51
C CYS A 140 29.35 -31.80 -1.24
N SER A 141 29.26 -30.83 -2.16
CA SER A 141 30.41 -30.15 -2.80
C SER A 141 30.29 -28.65 -2.56
N GLY A 142 31.43 -27.95 -2.43
CA GLY A 142 31.43 -26.52 -2.13
C GLY A 142 32.67 -25.77 -2.58
N GLU A 143 32.62 -24.46 -2.36
CA GLU A 143 33.64 -23.48 -2.72
C GLU A 143 34.87 -23.59 -1.80
N LYS A 144 36.05 -23.17 -2.28
CA LYS A 144 37.34 -23.46 -1.63
C LYS A 144 37.56 -22.86 -0.23
N ASP A 145 36.72 -21.92 0.22
CA ASP A 145 36.93 -21.12 1.42
C ASP A 145 35.77 -21.20 2.45
N LYS A 146 34.84 -22.16 2.34
CA LYS A 146 33.70 -22.33 3.26
C LYS A 146 33.60 -23.75 3.81
N ARG A 147 33.17 -23.91 5.06
CA ARG A 147 32.91 -25.22 5.67
C ARG A 147 31.60 -25.81 5.13
N LEU A 148 31.58 -27.13 4.94
CA LEU A 148 30.41 -27.87 4.45
C LEU A 148 29.82 -28.72 5.56
N HIS A 149 28.52 -28.59 5.77
CA HIS A 149 27.78 -29.37 6.77
C HIS A 149 26.64 -30.14 6.12
N CYS A 150 26.39 -31.37 6.57
CA CYS A 150 25.17 -32.10 6.25
C CYS A 150 24.11 -31.82 7.32
N PHE A 151 22.82 -31.86 6.96
CA PHE A 151 21.71 -31.83 7.91
C PHE A 151 20.65 -32.90 7.62
N ALA A 152 19.91 -33.30 8.65
CA ALA A 152 18.74 -34.17 8.54
C ALA A 152 17.59 -33.65 9.41
N THR A 153 16.36 -33.84 8.91
CA THR A 153 15.12 -33.59 9.65
C THR A 153 14.19 -34.79 9.53
N TRP A 154 13.57 -35.19 10.64
CA TRP A 154 12.63 -36.31 10.68
C TRP A 154 11.51 -36.09 11.70
N LYS A 155 10.43 -36.83 11.53
CA LYS A 155 9.34 -36.95 12.49
C LYS A 155 9.25 -38.40 12.96
N ASN A 156 8.96 -38.60 14.24
CA ASN A 156 8.55 -39.91 14.76
C ASN A 156 7.02 -39.91 14.86
N VAL A 157 6.35 -40.64 13.98
CA VAL A 157 4.89 -40.75 13.97
C VAL A 157 4.54 -42.18 14.38
N SER A 158 3.95 -42.33 15.57
CA SER A 158 3.51 -43.63 16.11
C SER A 158 4.61 -44.72 16.19
N GLY A 159 5.87 -44.32 16.32
CA GLY A 159 7.03 -45.23 16.37
C GLY A 159 7.76 -45.39 15.04
N GLU A 160 7.21 -44.89 13.93
CA GLU A 160 7.86 -44.91 12.61
C GLU A 160 8.63 -43.61 12.35
N VAL A 161 9.90 -43.74 11.98
CA VAL A 161 10.79 -42.61 11.66
C VAL A 161 10.60 -42.21 10.20
N ARG A 162 9.95 -41.06 9.98
CA ARG A 162 9.76 -40.47 8.65
C ARG A 162 10.70 -39.29 8.45
N VAL A 163 11.70 -39.47 7.58
CA VAL A 163 12.56 -38.36 7.11
C VAL A 163 11.70 -37.32 6.38
N VAL A 164 11.88 -36.05 6.75
CA VAL A 164 11.21 -34.89 6.15
C VAL A 164 12.10 -34.27 5.07
N LYS A 165 13.37 -34.03 5.39
CA LYS A 165 14.37 -33.47 4.47
C LYS A 165 15.79 -33.80 4.93
N GLN A 166 16.68 -34.09 3.98
CA GLN A 166 18.13 -34.15 4.15
C GLN A 166 18.79 -33.23 3.12
N GLY A 167 19.99 -32.71 3.41
CA GLY A 167 20.71 -31.84 2.49
C GLY A 167 22.02 -31.32 3.07
N CYS A 168 22.59 -30.32 2.39
CA CYS A 168 23.85 -29.66 2.75
C CYS A 168 23.59 -28.19 3.13
N TRP A 169 24.41 -27.64 4.01
CA TRP A 169 24.48 -26.23 4.38
C TRP A 169 25.93 -25.74 4.25
N LEU A 170 26.12 -24.46 3.91
CA LEU A 170 27.45 -23.82 3.84
C LEU A 170 27.66 -22.93 5.07
N ASP A 171 28.75 -23.16 5.81
CA ASP A 171 29.31 -22.26 6.83
C ASP A 171 28.36 -21.93 8.00
N ASP A 172 27.73 -22.95 8.60
CA ASP A 172 26.87 -22.79 9.79
C ASP A 172 27.66 -23.07 11.09
N PRO A 173 27.90 -22.06 11.96
CA PRO A 173 28.70 -22.21 13.17
C PRO A 173 28.19 -23.25 14.17
N ASP A 174 26.87 -23.50 14.24
CA ASP A 174 26.30 -24.45 15.21
C ASP A 174 26.63 -25.91 14.85
N CYS A 175 27.05 -26.14 13.60
CA CYS A 175 27.40 -27.44 13.03
C CYS A 175 28.90 -27.74 13.08
N TYR A 176 29.74 -26.79 13.52
CA TYR A 176 31.21 -26.95 13.55
C TYR A 176 31.65 -28.04 14.54
N ASN A 177 32.64 -28.84 14.12
CA ASN A 177 33.26 -29.95 14.84
C ASN A 177 32.29 -31.08 15.29
N ARG A 178 31.12 -31.22 14.64
CA ARG A 178 30.15 -32.29 14.90
C ARG A 178 30.30 -33.42 13.88
N SER A 179 30.86 -34.56 14.26
CA SER A 179 30.96 -35.73 13.36
C SER A 179 29.67 -36.57 13.26
N GLU A 180 28.81 -36.55 14.28
CA GLU A 180 27.55 -37.30 14.31
C GLU A 180 26.32 -36.37 14.22
N CYS A 181 25.34 -36.72 13.39
CA CYS A 181 24.06 -36.03 13.31
C CYS A 181 23.14 -36.48 14.47
N VAL A 182 23.20 -35.78 15.62
CA VAL A 182 22.45 -36.13 16.84
C VAL A 182 21.55 -34.98 17.32
N GLU A 183 20.25 -35.24 17.46
CA GLU A 183 19.32 -34.36 18.18
C GLU A 183 19.31 -34.72 19.68
N ARG A 184 19.35 -33.67 20.51
CA ARG A 184 19.42 -33.75 21.99
C ARG A 184 18.32 -32.97 22.70
N LYS A 185 17.50 -32.18 21.97
CA LYS A 185 16.33 -31.51 22.53
C LYS A 185 15.25 -32.52 22.86
N ASP A 186 14.63 -32.37 24.04
CA ASP A 186 13.53 -33.24 24.46
C ASP A 186 12.23 -32.88 23.74
N ALA A 187 11.54 -33.90 23.22
CA ALA A 187 10.19 -33.85 22.64
C ALA A 187 9.89 -32.75 21.57
N PRO A 188 10.73 -32.52 20.54
CA PRO A 188 10.37 -31.62 19.45
C PRO A 188 9.35 -32.25 18.49
N GLU A 189 8.44 -31.44 17.90
CA GLU A 189 7.50 -31.89 16.87
C GLU A 189 8.19 -32.32 15.55
N VAL A 190 9.41 -31.83 15.33
CA VAL A 190 10.31 -32.19 14.23
C VAL A 190 11.72 -32.26 14.80
N PHE A 191 12.39 -33.40 14.67
CA PHE A 191 13.78 -33.55 15.06
C PHE A 191 14.70 -32.96 13.98
N PHE A 192 15.78 -32.29 14.40
CA PHE A 192 16.79 -31.70 13.50
C PHE A 192 18.19 -32.06 13.99
N CYS A 193 19.11 -32.35 13.07
CA CYS A 193 20.54 -32.42 13.37
C CYS A 193 21.38 -31.93 12.20
N CYS A 194 22.62 -31.51 12.50
CA CYS A 194 23.65 -31.24 11.51
C CYS A 194 25.03 -31.73 11.98
N CYS A 195 25.93 -31.90 11.02
CA CYS A 195 27.28 -32.42 11.21
C CYS A 195 28.25 -31.88 10.13
N GLU A 196 29.53 -31.73 10.49
CA GLU A 196 30.64 -31.31 9.63
C GLU A 196 31.37 -32.55 9.10
N ASP A 197 30.93 -33.06 7.96
CA ASP A 197 31.64 -33.99 7.06
C ASP A 197 30.70 -34.34 5.88
N SER A 198 31.22 -34.98 4.83
CA SER A 198 30.36 -35.50 3.74
C SER A 198 29.63 -36.78 4.18
N LEU A 199 28.32 -36.83 3.95
CA LEU A 199 27.45 -37.99 4.23
C LEU A 199 27.27 -38.34 5.73
N CYS A 200 27.71 -37.49 6.66
CA CYS A 200 27.60 -37.72 8.11
C CYS A 200 26.14 -37.75 8.63
N ASN A 201 25.17 -37.31 7.82
CA ASN A 201 23.73 -37.37 8.09
C ASN A 201 23.05 -38.65 7.56
N SER A 202 23.83 -39.61 7.02
CA SER A 202 23.33 -40.91 6.53
C SER A 202 22.73 -41.77 7.63
N GLN A 203 23.21 -41.61 8.86
CA GLN A 203 22.57 -42.08 10.09
C GLN A 203 22.37 -40.87 11.01
N PHE A 204 21.19 -40.81 11.64
CA PHE A 204 20.83 -39.74 12.56
C PHE A 204 20.25 -40.35 13.83
N PHE A 205 20.58 -39.75 14.98
CA PHE A 205 20.25 -40.30 16.29
C PHE A 205 19.45 -39.31 17.13
N TYR A 206 18.51 -39.84 17.92
CA TYR A 206 17.94 -39.13 19.06
C TYR A 206 18.58 -39.68 20.33
N ARG A 207 19.26 -38.81 21.09
CA ARG A 207 19.80 -39.14 22.42
C ARG A 207 19.37 -38.03 23.39
N PRO A 208 18.30 -38.20 24.19
CA PRO A 208 18.00 -37.26 25.27
C PRO A 208 19.18 -37.20 26.24
N ALA A 209 19.43 -36.04 26.84
CA ALA A 209 20.63 -35.78 27.63
C ALA A 209 20.54 -36.42 29.04
N SER A 210 20.65 -37.75 29.12
CA SER A 210 20.68 -38.48 30.39
C SER A 210 22.03 -38.34 31.11
N SER A 211 22.01 -37.66 32.27
CA SER A 211 22.87 -37.86 33.46
C SER A 211 24.31 -38.41 33.25
N GLN A 212 25.31 -37.56 33.52
CA GLN A 212 26.71 -37.99 33.68
C GLN A 212 26.90 -38.93 34.91
N PRO A 213 27.77 -39.95 34.82
CA PRO A 213 28.28 -40.73 35.96
C PRO A 213 29.75 -40.32 36.31
N PRO A 214 30.35 -40.88 37.37
CA PRO A 214 30.67 -40.15 38.61
C PRO A 214 32.07 -39.49 38.65
N VAL A 215 32.21 -38.47 39.50
CA VAL A 215 33.51 -37.98 39.97
C VAL A 215 33.59 -38.17 41.49
N HIS A 216 34.76 -38.58 41.99
CA HIS A 216 34.96 -38.99 43.38
C HIS A 216 34.73 -37.88 44.41
N ALA A 217 34.32 -38.30 45.61
CA ALA A 217 33.93 -37.43 46.71
C ALA A 217 35.11 -36.71 47.37
N THR A 218 34.82 -35.48 47.84
CA THR A 218 35.41 -34.94 49.07
C THR A 218 34.26 -34.50 49.97
N THR A 219 34.27 -34.99 51.21
CA THR A 219 33.11 -34.90 52.11
C THR A 219 33.12 -33.61 52.92
N GLU A 220 32.14 -32.74 52.70
CA GLU A 220 31.77 -31.63 53.61
C GLU A 220 30.24 -31.70 53.81
N PRO A 221 29.74 -31.87 55.06
CA PRO A 221 28.32 -32.04 55.31
C PRO A 221 27.59 -30.69 55.28
N VAL A 222 27.27 -30.20 54.08
CA VAL A 222 26.33 -29.08 53.92
C VAL A 222 24.94 -29.57 54.33
N THR A 223 24.49 -29.17 55.52
CA THR A 223 23.13 -29.41 56.00
C THR A 223 22.13 -28.78 55.02
N PRO A 224 21.16 -29.53 54.47
CA PRO A 224 20.12 -28.93 53.66
C PRO A 224 19.31 -27.95 54.53
N PRO A 225 19.03 -26.72 54.05
CA PRO A 225 18.13 -25.83 54.78
C PRO A 225 16.76 -26.50 54.96
N PRO A 226 16.07 -26.26 56.09
CA PRO A 226 14.81 -26.93 56.39
C PRO A 226 13.79 -26.69 55.26
N PRO A 227 12.94 -27.69 54.93
CA PRO A 227 12.00 -27.60 53.80
C PRO A 227 11.03 -26.41 53.91
N GLU A 228 10.74 -25.98 55.15
CA GLU A 228 10.05 -24.73 55.48
C GLU A 228 10.70 -23.51 54.79
N LEU A 229 12.03 -23.35 54.88
CA LEU A 229 12.77 -22.21 54.34
C LEU A 229 12.77 -22.21 52.81
N ILE A 230 12.91 -23.38 52.18
CA ILE A 230 12.85 -23.53 50.72
C ILE A 230 11.45 -23.16 50.22
N THR A 231 10.40 -23.63 50.90
CA THR A 231 8.99 -23.33 50.57
C THR A 231 8.68 -21.84 50.76
N LEU A 232 9.23 -21.22 51.81
CA LEU A 232 9.10 -19.79 52.07
C LEU A 232 9.82 -18.96 50.99
N ILE A 233 11.01 -19.37 50.54
CA ILE A 233 11.73 -18.72 49.44
C ILE A 233 10.95 -18.82 48.11
N ILE A 234 10.44 -20.01 47.76
CA ILE A 234 9.66 -20.20 46.53
C ILE A 234 8.38 -19.37 46.54
N SER A 235 7.64 -19.36 47.65
CA SER A 235 6.42 -18.53 47.76
C SER A 235 6.73 -17.03 47.72
N LEU A 236 7.82 -16.57 48.35
CA LEU A 236 8.26 -15.18 48.27
C LEU A 236 8.63 -14.78 46.82
N VAL A 237 9.35 -15.63 46.08
CA VAL A 237 9.70 -15.39 44.68
C VAL A 237 8.46 -15.32 43.78
N LEU A 238 7.47 -16.19 43.99
CA LEU A 238 6.20 -16.13 43.26
C LEU A 238 5.41 -14.84 43.57
N ILE A 239 5.37 -14.41 44.84
CA ILE A 239 4.73 -13.14 45.23
C ILE A 239 5.47 -11.94 44.62
N MET A 240 6.80 -11.95 44.58
CA MET A 240 7.61 -10.92 43.92
C MET A 240 7.38 -10.90 42.39
N ALA A 241 7.28 -12.05 41.74
CA ALA A 241 6.96 -12.13 40.31
C ALA A 241 5.54 -11.61 40.01
N ILE A 242 4.55 -12.02 40.80
CA ILE A 242 3.15 -11.58 40.66
C ILE A 242 3.04 -10.07 40.90
N SER A 243 3.70 -9.54 41.94
CA SER A 243 3.69 -8.09 42.20
C SER A 243 4.43 -7.29 41.13
N LEU A 244 5.52 -7.81 40.54
CA LEU A 244 6.15 -7.20 39.37
C LEU A 244 5.22 -7.20 38.14
N VAL A 245 4.47 -8.27 37.89
CA VAL A 245 3.45 -8.31 36.83
C VAL A 245 2.34 -7.29 37.12
N PHE A 246 1.82 -7.20 38.35
CA PHE A 246 0.83 -6.18 38.71
C PHE A 246 1.36 -4.75 38.60
N LEU A 247 2.61 -4.49 39.00
CA LEU A 247 3.25 -3.18 38.86
C LEU A 247 3.49 -2.83 37.40
N PHE A 248 3.91 -3.80 36.57
CA PHE A 248 4.05 -3.61 35.12
C PHE A 248 2.70 -3.40 34.43
N SER A 249 1.68 -4.19 34.76
CA SER A 249 0.31 -4.01 34.26
C SER A 249 -0.31 -2.70 34.73
N PHE A 250 -0.04 -2.26 35.97
CA PHE A 250 -0.49 -0.97 36.48
C PHE A 250 0.28 0.20 35.87
N TRP A 251 1.58 0.03 35.59
CA TRP A 251 2.41 1.02 34.90
C TRP A 251 1.98 1.15 33.43
N MET A 252 1.77 0.04 32.72
CA MET A 252 1.15 -0.01 31.39
C MET A 252 -0.24 0.61 31.40
N TYR A 253 -1.11 0.24 32.36
CA TYR A 253 -2.43 0.84 32.51
C TYR A 253 -2.36 2.35 32.77
N ARG A 254 -1.42 2.83 33.60
CA ARG A 254 -1.18 4.27 33.79
C ARG A 254 -0.64 4.93 32.54
N HIS A 255 0.28 4.32 31.80
CA HIS A 255 0.79 4.87 30.55
C HIS A 255 -0.30 4.94 29.47
N HIS A 256 -1.13 3.90 29.32
CA HIS A 256 -2.29 3.91 28.43
C HIS A 256 -3.36 4.94 28.88
N LYS A 257 -3.59 5.11 30.19
CA LYS A 257 -4.57 6.07 30.74
C LYS A 257 -4.03 7.52 30.87
N LEU A 258 -2.72 7.72 30.67
CA LEU A 258 -2.09 9.03 30.47
C LEU A 258 -1.96 9.38 28.99
N ALA A 259 -1.83 8.38 28.10
CA ALA A 259 -1.94 8.55 26.66
C ALA A 259 -3.39 8.85 26.19
N TYR A 260 -4.38 8.39 26.96
CA TYR A 260 -5.80 8.71 26.75
C TYR A 260 -6.45 9.13 28.07
N PRO A 261 -6.64 10.45 28.33
CA PRO A 261 -7.50 10.87 29.43
C PRO A 261 -8.92 10.36 29.18
N PRO A 262 -9.65 9.89 30.20
CA PRO A 262 -11.04 9.50 30.02
C PRO A 262 -11.85 10.72 29.64
N VAL A 263 -12.34 10.75 28.39
CA VAL A 263 -13.38 11.68 27.97
C VAL A 263 -14.61 11.35 28.79
N LEU A 264 -14.85 12.15 29.83
CA LEU A 264 -16.13 12.19 30.52
C LEU A 264 -17.18 12.53 29.46
N VAL A 265 -18.07 11.58 29.17
CA VAL A 265 -19.25 11.82 28.33
C VAL A 265 -20.10 12.87 29.06
N PRO A 266 -20.28 14.09 28.52
CA PRO A 266 -21.29 14.99 29.03
C PRO A 266 -22.63 14.51 28.48
N THR A 267 -23.41 13.83 29.31
CA THR A 267 -24.85 13.66 29.05
C THR A 267 -25.56 14.98 29.32
N GLN A 268 -25.33 15.95 28.44
CA GLN A 268 -26.04 17.22 28.41
C GLN A 268 -26.01 17.77 26.98
N ASP A 269 -27.16 18.21 26.48
CA ASP A 269 -27.29 18.72 25.12
C ASP A 269 -26.22 19.79 24.81
N PRO A 270 -25.65 19.81 23.59
CA PRO A 270 -24.71 20.85 23.19
C PRO A 270 -25.46 22.18 23.03
N GLY A 271 -25.54 22.92 24.15
CA GLY A 271 -25.80 24.36 24.12
C GLY A 271 -24.79 25.04 23.18
N PRO A 272 -25.14 26.20 22.60
CA PRO A 272 -24.32 26.85 21.59
C PRO A 272 -22.90 27.10 22.11
N LEU A 273 -21.93 26.44 21.48
CA LEU A 273 -20.51 26.71 21.69
C LEU A 273 -20.23 28.22 21.46
N PRO A 274 -19.29 28.81 22.19
CA PRO A 274 -19.04 30.25 22.11
C PRO A 274 -18.67 30.63 20.67
N PRO A 275 -19.16 31.78 20.15
CA PRO A 275 -18.81 32.24 18.81
C PRO A 275 -17.30 32.39 18.71
N SER A 276 -16.72 31.89 17.62
CA SER A 276 -15.28 32.00 17.32
C SER A 276 -14.81 33.43 17.54
N PRO A 277 -13.95 33.70 18.54
CA PRO A 277 -13.56 35.06 18.85
C PRO A 277 -12.83 35.66 17.65
N LEU A 278 -13.18 36.90 17.30
CA LEU A 278 -12.60 37.73 16.23
C LEU A 278 -13.15 37.61 14.80
N LEU A 279 -14.17 36.79 14.48
CA LEU A 279 -14.83 36.89 13.14
C LEU A 279 -16.10 37.76 13.13
N GLY A 280 -17.00 37.56 14.09
CA GLY A 280 -18.31 38.26 14.15
C GLY A 280 -18.28 39.77 14.38
N GLN A 281 -17.10 40.39 14.51
CA GLN A 281 -16.90 41.84 14.61
C GLN A 281 -16.13 42.46 13.44
N LYS A 282 -15.64 41.64 12.50
CA LYS A 282 -14.90 42.13 11.33
C LYS A 282 -15.88 42.36 10.17
N PRO A 283 -15.83 43.52 9.48
CA PRO A 283 -16.65 43.74 8.31
C PRO A 283 -16.27 42.73 7.22
N LEU A 284 -17.24 41.88 6.87
CA LEU A 284 -17.17 40.95 5.76
C LEU A 284 -18.18 41.40 4.71
N GLN A 285 -17.69 41.75 3.53
CA GLN A 285 -18.49 42.19 2.39
C GLN A 285 -18.48 41.13 1.29
N LEU A 286 -19.64 40.58 0.93
CA LEU A 286 -19.78 39.76 -0.28
C LEU A 286 -19.64 40.66 -1.51
N LEU A 287 -18.93 40.20 -2.55
CA LEU A 287 -18.66 40.97 -3.76
C LEU A 287 -19.35 40.37 -4.98
N GLU A 288 -19.01 39.12 -5.33
CA GLU A 288 -19.50 38.46 -6.54
C GLU A 288 -19.57 36.95 -6.35
N VAL A 289 -20.55 36.29 -6.99
CA VAL A 289 -20.66 34.83 -7.03
C VAL A 289 -19.63 34.29 -8.03
N LYS A 290 -18.72 33.43 -7.56
CA LYS A 290 -17.71 32.77 -8.40
C LYS A 290 -18.10 31.37 -8.84
N ALA A 291 -18.82 30.62 -8.00
CA ALA A 291 -19.29 29.29 -8.35
C ALA A 291 -20.62 28.94 -7.70
N ARG A 292 -21.36 28.02 -8.33
CA ARG A 292 -22.51 27.32 -7.74
C ARG A 292 -22.13 25.84 -7.68
N GLY A 293 -21.84 25.33 -6.49
CA GLY A 293 -21.49 23.94 -6.24
C GLY A 293 -22.73 23.09 -5.92
N ARG A 294 -22.53 21.78 -5.70
CA ARG A 294 -23.61 20.84 -5.32
C ARG A 294 -24.34 21.28 -4.04
N PHE A 295 -23.60 21.84 -3.08
CA PHE A 295 -24.10 22.09 -1.73
C PHE A 295 -24.35 23.57 -1.38
N GLY A 296 -23.92 24.51 -2.23
CA GLY A 296 -23.99 25.93 -1.92
C GLY A 296 -23.38 26.82 -3.01
N CYS A 297 -23.40 28.14 -2.78
CA CYS A 297 -22.77 29.13 -3.67
C CYS A 297 -21.49 29.68 -3.05
N VAL A 298 -20.43 29.80 -3.86
CA VAL A 298 -19.13 30.35 -3.45
C VAL A 298 -19.05 31.79 -3.93
N TRP A 299 -18.90 32.70 -2.98
CA TRP A 299 -18.69 34.12 -3.21
C TRP A 299 -17.22 34.50 -3.05
N LYS A 300 -16.73 35.39 -3.91
CA LYS A 300 -15.59 36.25 -3.56
C LYS A 300 -16.10 37.28 -2.57
N ALA A 301 -15.41 37.42 -1.46
CA ALA A 301 -15.73 38.38 -0.41
C ALA A 301 -14.46 39.09 0.06
N ARG A 302 -14.66 40.21 0.76
CA ARG A 302 -13.59 40.96 1.42
C ARG A 302 -13.75 40.87 2.92
N LEU A 303 -12.71 40.43 3.62
CA LEU A 303 -12.62 40.39 5.08
C LEU A 303 -11.44 41.27 5.50
N LEU A 304 -11.73 42.46 6.05
CA LEU A 304 -10.74 43.52 6.25
C LEU A 304 -10.04 43.95 4.93
N SER A 305 -8.73 43.75 4.80
CA SER A 305 -7.94 43.99 3.58
C SER A 305 -7.94 42.81 2.62
N GLU A 306 -8.23 41.60 3.11
CA GLU A 306 -7.98 40.35 2.37
C GLU A 306 -9.20 39.89 1.58
N TYR A 307 -8.95 39.26 0.43
CA TYR A 307 -9.99 38.50 -0.28
C TYR A 307 -10.12 37.10 0.34
N VAL A 308 -11.36 36.70 0.60
CA VAL A 308 -11.73 35.39 1.14
C VAL A 308 -12.84 34.77 0.30
N ALA A 309 -12.90 33.45 0.25
CA ALA A 309 -14.00 32.74 -0.37
C ALA A 309 -15.03 32.38 0.69
N VAL A 310 -16.30 32.62 0.42
CA VAL A 310 -17.43 32.33 1.32
C VAL A 310 -18.37 31.37 0.63
N LYS A 311 -18.38 30.12 1.06
CA LYS A 311 -19.32 29.08 0.62
C LYS A 311 -20.55 29.17 1.51
N ILE A 312 -21.66 29.66 0.95
CA ILE A 312 -22.95 29.81 1.64
C ILE A 312 -23.83 28.62 1.26
N PHE A 313 -24.27 27.89 2.28
CA PHE A 313 -25.12 26.70 2.15
C PHE A 313 -26.55 27.05 2.61
N PRO A 314 -27.58 26.66 1.85
CA PRO A 314 -28.96 26.74 2.31
C PRO A 314 -29.19 25.72 3.45
N LEU A 315 -30.16 25.98 4.32
CA LEU A 315 -30.44 25.16 5.51
C LEU A 315 -30.70 23.66 5.18
N GLN A 316 -31.29 23.35 4.03
CA GLN A 316 -31.47 21.98 3.53
C GLN A 316 -30.16 21.19 3.35
N ASN A 317 -29.04 21.89 3.14
CA ASN A 317 -27.70 21.30 2.98
C ASN A 317 -26.86 21.39 4.27
N LYS A 318 -27.50 21.57 5.44
CA LYS A 318 -26.84 21.65 6.76
C LYS A 318 -25.89 20.49 7.04
N HIS A 319 -26.24 19.26 6.62
CA HIS A 319 -25.36 18.10 6.79
C HIS A 319 -24.05 18.25 6.00
N SER A 320 -24.11 18.76 4.77
CA SER A 320 -22.92 19.00 3.93
C SER A 320 -22.02 20.09 4.52
N TRP A 321 -22.62 21.20 5.01
CA TRP A 321 -21.87 22.24 5.74
C TRP A 321 -21.19 21.68 7.00
N GLN A 322 -21.93 20.88 7.78
CA GLN A 322 -21.42 20.28 9.02
C GLN A 322 -20.25 19.32 8.73
N ASN A 323 -20.38 18.44 7.75
CA ASN A 323 -19.31 17.49 7.36
C ASN A 323 -18.04 18.21 6.88
N GLU A 324 -18.19 19.25 6.05
CA GLU A 324 -17.05 20.02 5.54
C GLU A 324 -16.39 20.86 6.64
N TYR A 325 -17.19 21.45 7.54
CA TYR A 325 -16.71 22.17 8.73
C TYR A 325 -15.94 21.23 9.69
N GLU A 326 -16.52 20.07 10.02
CA GLU A 326 -15.88 19.06 10.88
C GLU A 326 -14.57 18.56 10.27
N MET A 327 -14.53 18.33 8.96
CA MET A 327 -13.30 17.98 8.27
C MET A 327 -12.22 19.06 8.40
N PHE A 328 -12.54 20.34 8.21
CA PHE A 328 -11.57 21.41 8.43
C PHE A 328 -11.12 21.56 9.90
N CYS A 329 -11.88 21.02 10.85
CA CYS A 329 -11.52 20.99 12.27
C CYS A 329 -10.70 19.76 12.70
N VAL A 330 -10.46 18.77 11.82
CA VAL A 330 -9.61 17.61 12.14
C VAL A 330 -8.16 18.05 12.37
N SER A 331 -7.53 17.50 13.40
CA SER A 331 -6.11 17.69 13.71
C SER A 331 -5.24 17.46 12.47
N GLY A 332 -4.36 18.42 12.14
CA GLY A 332 -3.51 18.30 10.96
C GLY A 332 -4.20 18.55 9.62
N MET A 333 -5.31 19.27 9.56
CA MET A 333 -5.89 19.76 8.28
C MET A 333 -5.32 21.11 7.81
N ARG A 334 -4.11 21.47 8.23
CA ARG A 334 -3.40 22.71 7.84
C ARG A 334 -2.08 22.38 7.15
N HIS A 335 -2.09 22.46 5.83
CA HIS A 335 -0.94 22.17 4.98
C HIS A 335 -0.91 23.13 3.78
N GLU A 336 0.27 23.35 3.18
CA GLU A 336 0.42 24.30 2.08
C GLU A 336 -0.48 23.97 0.88
N ASN A 337 -0.63 22.68 0.58
CA ASN A 337 -1.40 22.17 -0.56
C ASN A 337 -2.82 21.69 -0.18
N LEU A 338 -3.34 22.12 0.98
CA LEU A 338 -4.76 22.03 1.31
C LEU A 338 -5.33 23.45 1.41
N LEU A 339 -6.58 23.64 1.00
CA LEU A 339 -7.22 24.96 1.05
C LEU A 339 -7.30 25.47 2.50
N GLN A 340 -6.76 26.67 2.74
CA GLN A 340 -6.73 27.25 4.07
C GLN A 340 -8.13 27.62 4.57
N PHE A 341 -8.58 26.93 5.60
CA PHE A 341 -9.77 27.29 6.38
C PHE A 341 -9.53 28.54 7.25
N ILE A 342 -10.52 29.43 7.28
CA ILE A 342 -10.51 30.66 8.09
C ILE A 342 -11.56 30.56 9.21
N GLY A 343 -12.75 30.04 8.92
CA GLY A 343 -13.79 29.84 9.93
C GLY A 343 -15.13 29.39 9.34
N GLY A 344 -16.04 28.95 10.20
CA GLY A 344 -17.45 28.71 9.86
C GLY A 344 -18.35 29.56 10.75
N GLU A 345 -19.46 30.04 10.20
CA GLU A 345 -20.40 30.92 10.90
C GLU A 345 -21.83 30.53 10.54
N LYS A 346 -22.76 30.72 11.49
CA LYS A 346 -24.20 30.56 11.27
C LYS A 346 -24.81 31.96 11.40
N ARG A 347 -25.49 32.43 10.35
CA ARG A 347 -26.01 33.80 10.24
C ARG A 347 -27.51 33.81 9.95
N GLY A 348 -28.18 34.89 10.33
CA GLY A 348 -29.64 35.05 10.15
C GLY A 348 -30.46 34.63 11.37
N SER A 349 -31.78 34.66 11.21
CA SER A 349 -32.76 34.13 12.18
C SER A 349 -33.07 32.66 11.88
N ASP A 350 -33.82 31.98 12.77
CA ASP A 350 -34.17 30.56 12.59
C ASP A 350 -34.89 30.25 11.25
N THR A 351 -35.58 31.23 10.66
CA THR A 351 -36.27 31.11 9.38
C THR A 351 -35.40 31.43 8.15
N GLU A 352 -34.31 32.17 8.32
CA GLU A 352 -33.36 32.55 7.26
C GLU A 352 -31.91 32.19 7.65
N LEU A 353 -31.73 31.00 8.23
CA LEU A 353 -30.43 30.55 8.72
C LEU A 353 -29.50 30.18 7.55
N GLU A 354 -28.55 31.07 7.27
CA GLU A 354 -27.45 30.83 6.35
C GLU A 354 -26.27 30.17 7.07
N LEU A 355 -25.70 29.13 6.44
CA LEU A 355 -24.54 28.43 6.96
C LEU A 355 -23.33 28.78 6.09
N TRP A 356 -22.36 29.49 6.68
CA TRP A 356 -21.22 30.06 5.99
C TRP A 356 -19.96 29.24 6.30
N LEU A 357 -19.16 28.96 5.28
CA LEU A 357 -17.83 28.36 5.41
C LEU A 357 -16.84 29.25 4.67
N ILE A 358 -15.80 29.71 5.36
CA ILE A 358 -14.91 30.78 4.93
C ILE A 358 -13.49 30.23 4.79
N THR A 359 -12.90 30.40 3.62
CA THR A 359 -11.54 29.95 3.27
C THR A 359 -10.74 31.05 2.60
N ALA A 360 -9.44 30.82 2.41
CA ALA A 360 -8.65 31.65 1.51
C ALA A 360 -9.28 31.73 0.10
N TYR A 361 -9.09 32.86 -0.57
CA TYR A 361 -9.47 33.05 -1.97
C TYR A 361 -8.25 33.00 -2.89
N HIS A 362 -8.40 32.40 -4.07
CA HIS A 362 -7.34 32.28 -5.05
C HIS A 362 -7.85 32.76 -6.42
N GLU A 363 -7.27 33.85 -6.94
CA GLU A 363 -7.80 34.57 -8.12
C GLU A 363 -7.71 33.76 -9.42
N LYS A 364 -6.78 32.81 -9.53
CA LYS A 364 -6.70 31.88 -10.68
C LYS A 364 -7.81 30.82 -10.68
N GLY A 365 -8.61 30.72 -9.60
CA GLY A 365 -9.76 29.83 -9.52
C GLY A 365 -9.38 28.34 -9.45
N SER A 366 -10.25 27.50 -10.01
CA SER A 366 -10.01 26.06 -10.10
C SER A 366 -9.07 25.72 -11.27
N LEU A 367 -8.38 24.58 -11.16
CA LEU A 367 -7.55 24.05 -12.24
C LEU A 367 -8.38 23.83 -13.52
N CYS A 368 -9.62 23.34 -13.40
CA CYS A 368 -10.56 23.20 -14.52
C CYS A 368 -10.77 24.52 -15.27
N ASP A 369 -10.98 25.63 -14.54
CA ASP A 369 -11.24 26.93 -15.16
C ASP A 369 -9.95 27.58 -15.69
N TYR A 370 -8.82 27.32 -15.03
CA TYR A 370 -7.50 27.73 -15.51
C TYR A 370 -7.14 27.05 -16.84
N LEU A 371 -7.35 25.74 -16.95
CA LEU A 371 -7.00 24.93 -18.13
C LEU A 371 -7.86 25.25 -19.37
N LYS A 372 -9.11 25.71 -19.18
CA LYS A 372 -9.93 26.24 -20.28
C LYS A 372 -9.34 27.51 -20.90
N ALA A 373 -8.85 28.41 -20.06
CA ALA A 373 -8.39 29.74 -20.49
C ALA A 373 -6.89 29.80 -20.82
N ASN A 374 -6.09 28.80 -20.41
CA ASN A 374 -4.63 28.84 -20.49
C ASN A 374 -4.07 27.53 -21.05
N VAL A 375 -2.79 27.56 -21.44
CA VAL A 375 -1.95 26.40 -21.72
C VAL A 375 -0.77 26.39 -20.74
N LEU A 376 -0.22 25.22 -20.45
CA LEU A 376 0.90 25.04 -19.53
C LEU A 376 2.20 24.80 -20.28
N SER A 377 3.31 25.34 -19.78
CA SER A 377 4.64 24.77 -20.04
C SER A 377 4.83 23.43 -19.33
N TRP A 378 5.89 22.71 -19.66
CA TRP A 378 6.29 21.51 -18.94
C TRP A 378 6.55 21.78 -17.44
N SER A 379 7.25 22.87 -17.11
CA SER A 379 7.59 23.19 -15.72
C SER A 379 6.37 23.66 -14.91
N GLU A 380 5.40 24.34 -15.54
CA GLU A 380 4.13 24.69 -14.93
C GLU A 380 3.27 23.45 -14.66
N LEU A 381 3.25 22.48 -15.60
CA LEU A 381 2.61 21.19 -15.39
C LEU A 381 3.23 20.44 -14.21
N CYS A 382 4.56 20.29 -14.17
CA CYS A 382 5.24 19.60 -13.07
C CYS A 382 4.97 20.27 -11.72
N LEU A 383 4.97 21.61 -11.65
CA LEU A 383 4.67 22.34 -10.43
C LEU A 383 3.24 22.07 -9.93
N ILE A 384 2.25 22.11 -10.82
CA ILE A 384 0.85 21.83 -10.46
C ILE A 384 0.68 20.36 -10.05
N ALA A 385 1.22 19.43 -10.84
CA ALA A 385 1.13 17.99 -10.59
C ALA A 385 1.82 17.59 -9.26
N GLN A 386 3.04 18.07 -9.00
CA GLN A 386 3.75 17.84 -7.74
C GLN A 386 2.94 18.39 -6.55
N SER A 387 2.51 19.65 -6.64
CA SER A 387 1.84 20.31 -5.51
C SER A 387 0.45 19.74 -5.21
N MET A 388 -0.32 19.31 -6.21
CA MET A 388 -1.59 18.63 -5.97
C MET A 388 -1.37 17.22 -5.38
N SER A 389 -0.37 16.47 -5.87
CA SER A 389 -0.05 15.14 -5.36
C SER A 389 0.48 15.19 -3.94
N ARG A 390 1.33 16.17 -3.58
CA ARG A 390 1.74 16.43 -2.19
C ARG A 390 0.55 16.72 -1.27
N GLY A 391 -0.39 17.54 -1.74
CA GLY A 391 -1.63 17.83 -1.01
C GLY A 391 -2.43 16.56 -0.72
N LEU A 392 -2.56 15.68 -1.71
CA LEU A 392 -3.32 14.45 -1.58
C LEU A 392 -2.57 13.41 -0.73
N ALA A 393 -1.25 13.29 -0.89
CA ALA A 393 -0.40 12.43 -0.07
C ALA A 393 -0.49 12.81 1.41
N TYR A 394 -0.39 14.10 1.72
CA TYR A 394 -0.60 14.58 3.08
C TYR A 394 -2.02 14.32 3.59
N LEU A 395 -3.06 14.49 2.76
CA LEU A 395 -4.44 14.17 3.13
C LEU A 395 -4.62 12.67 3.46
N HIS A 396 -4.08 11.80 2.60
CA HIS A 396 -4.09 10.34 2.71
C HIS A 396 -3.26 9.81 3.89
N GLN A 397 -2.22 10.53 4.31
CA GLN A 397 -1.29 10.07 5.34
C GLN A 397 -1.92 10.05 6.75
N ASP A 398 -1.73 8.94 7.45
CA ASP A 398 -1.98 8.81 8.89
C ASP A 398 -0.74 9.32 9.65
N ILE A 399 -0.89 10.34 10.50
CA ILE A 399 0.22 11.00 11.23
C ILE A 399 -0.07 11.00 12.74
N PRO A 400 0.36 9.95 13.46
CA PRO A 400 0.37 9.92 14.92
C PRO A 400 1.23 11.05 15.49
N GLY A 401 0.78 11.67 16.59
CA GLY A 401 1.57 12.68 17.29
C GLY A 401 1.82 13.99 16.52
N HIS A 402 1.04 14.30 15.47
CA HIS A 402 1.07 15.62 14.85
C HIS A 402 0.78 16.72 15.90
N LYS A 403 1.36 17.92 15.70
CA LYS A 403 1.38 19.04 16.67
C LYS A 403 0.00 19.44 17.24
N ASP A 404 -1.06 19.22 16.46
CA ASP A 404 -2.44 19.60 16.79
C ASP A 404 -3.29 18.39 17.25
N GLY A 405 -2.66 17.25 17.56
CA GLY A 405 -3.31 15.95 17.81
C GLY A 405 -3.06 14.93 16.69
N HIS A 406 -3.58 13.71 16.83
CA HIS A 406 -3.47 12.66 15.81
C HIS A 406 -4.22 13.05 14.54
N LYS A 407 -3.52 13.16 13.40
CA LYS A 407 -4.14 13.33 12.08
C LYS A 407 -4.47 11.95 11.49
N PRO A 408 -5.74 11.57 11.29
CA PRO A 408 -6.09 10.34 10.59
C PRO A 408 -5.80 10.44 9.08
N ALA A 409 -5.74 9.29 8.43
CA ALA A 409 -5.85 9.21 6.96
C ALA A 409 -7.24 9.68 6.51
N ILE A 410 -7.31 10.45 5.43
CA ILE A 410 -8.55 10.99 4.88
C ILE A 410 -8.59 10.72 3.36
N ALA A 411 -9.69 10.15 2.88
CA ALA A 411 -10.00 10.08 1.45
C ALA A 411 -10.88 11.27 1.04
N HIS A 412 -10.64 11.83 -0.14
CA HIS A 412 -11.34 13.00 -0.67
C HIS A 412 -12.71 12.65 -1.28
N ARG A 413 -12.80 11.52 -2.01
CA ARG A 413 -14.03 10.92 -2.59
C ARG A 413 -14.74 11.73 -3.67
N ASP A 414 -14.24 12.92 -4.01
CA ASP A 414 -14.66 13.73 -5.15
C ASP A 414 -13.47 14.51 -5.73
N PHE A 415 -12.30 13.87 -5.83
CA PHE A 415 -11.09 14.48 -6.41
C PHE A 415 -11.30 14.73 -7.92
N LYS A 416 -11.01 15.95 -8.39
CA LYS A 416 -11.18 16.40 -9.78
C LYS A 416 -10.58 17.80 -9.96
N SER A 417 -10.32 18.22 -11.19
CA SER A 417 -9.73 19.54 -11.50
C SER A 417 -10.55 20.75 -11.02
N LYS A 418 -11.87 20.63 -10.83
CA LYS A 418 -12.69 21.69 -10.19
C LYS A 418 -12.44 21.85 -8.68
N ASN A 419 -11.95 20.79 -8.03
CA ASN A 419 -11.68 20.75 -6.59
C ASN A 419 -10.17 20.93 -6.27
N VAL A 420 -9.36 21.23 -7.28
CA VAL A 420 -7.97 21.70 -7.14
C VAL A 420 -7.96 23.19 -7.47
N LEU A 421 -7.49 24.04 -6.55
CA LEU A 421 -7.36 25.49 -6.76
C LEU A 421 -5.90 25.86 -7.01
N LEU A 422 -5.66 26.91 -7.80
CA LEU A 422 -4.31 27.39 -8.10
C LEU A 422 -4.01 28.71 -7.38
N LYS A 423 -2.91 28.75 -6.62
CA LYS A 423 -2.37 29.99 -6.04
C LYS A 423 -1.76 30.89 -7.13
N SER A 424 -1.42 32.12 -6.78
CA SER A 424 -0.82 33.10 -7.70
C SER A 424 0.42 32.58 -8.44
N ASN A 425 1.25 31.77 -7.76
CA ASN A 425 2.46 31.13 -8.28
C ASN A 425 2.23 29.74 -8.93
N LEU A 426 0.98 29.36 -9.23
CA LEU A 426 0.57 28.03 -9.75
C LEU A 426 0.76 26.83 -8.80
N THR A 427 1.22 27.02 -7.57
CA THR A 427 1.14 25.96 -6.55
C THR A 427 -0.34 25.62 -6.31
N ALA A 428 -0.66 24.33 -6.42
CA ALA A 428 -2.01 23.81 -6.23
C ALA A 428 -2.36 23.62 -4.73
N CYS A 429 -3.65 23.69 -4.42
CA CYS A 429 -4.21 23.21 -3.15
C CYS A 429 -5.57 22.53 -3.35
N ILE A 430 -5.85 21.51 -2.54
CA ILE A 430 -7.09 20.71 -2.61
C ILE A 430 -8.21 21.39 -1.81
N ALA A 431 -9.43 21.37 -2.36
CA ALA A 431 -10.62 22.04 -1.83
C ALA A 431 -11.89 21.17 -1.93
N ASP A 432 -12.95 21.57 -1.23
CA ASP A 432 -14.27 20.89 -1.17
C ASP A 432 -14.23 19.51 -0.49
N PHE A 433 -13.92 19.48 0.80
CA PHE A 433 -13.93 18.29 1.65
C PHE A 433 -15.35 17.82 2.05
N GLY A 434 -16.40 18.34 1.41
CA GLY A 434 -17.80 18.07 1.79
C GLY A 434 -18.25 16.61 1.63
N LEU A 435 -17.48 15.79 0.91
CA LEU A 435 -17.67 14.33 0.77
C LEU A 435 -16.55 13.48 1.37
N ALA A 436 -15.52 14.12 1.93
CA ALA A 436 -14.33 13.45 2.42
C ALA A 436 -14.65 12.54 3.63
N LEU A 437 -13.83 11.51 3.83
CA LEU A 437 -14.02 10.47 4.83
C LEU A 437 -12.71 10.21 5.58
N ARG A 438 -12.74 10.32 6.91
CA ARG A 438 -11.59 10.03 7.79
C ARG A 438 -11.61 8.57 8.24
N PHE A 439 -10.44 7.99 8.42
CA PHE A 439 -10.27 6.62 8.89
C PHE A 439 -9.57 6.60 10.24
N GLU A 440 -10.28 6.14 11.27
CA GLU A 440 -9.77 6.02 12.63
C GLU A 440 -9.58 4.54 12.99
N ALA A 441 -8.50 4.21 13.70
CA ALA A 441 -8.19 2.81 14.03
C ALA A 441 -9.26 2.21 14.95
N GLY A 442 -9.87 1.11 14.51
CA GLY A 442 -10.93 0.40 15.26
C GLY A 442 -12.35 0.92 15.01
N THR A 443 -12.52 2.01 14.25
CA THR A 443 -13.83 2.55 13.86
C THR A 443 -14.16 2.10 12.43
N SER A 444 -15.32 1.47 12.21
CA SER A 444 -15.77 1.19 10.85
C SER A 444 -16.18 2.50 10.14
N PRO A 445 -16.08 2.61 8.81
CA PRO A 445 -16.47 3.82 8.09
C PRO A 445 -17.98 4.17 8.12
N GLY A 446 -18.79 3.46 8.91
CA GLY A 446 -20.24 3.64 9.03
C GLY A 446 -21.01 3.27 7.75
N ASP A 447 -22.30 3.62 7.72
CA ASP A 447 -23.22 3.45 6.58
C ASP A 447 -22.92 4.43 5.42
N THR A 448 -21.64 4.69 5.13
CA THR A 448 -21.26 5.56 4.01
C THR A 448 -21.67 4.95 2.67
N HIS A 449 -22.52 5.65 1.91
CA HIS A 449 -22.81 5.24 0.54
C HIS A 449 -21.54 5.29 -0.31
N GLY A 450 -21.19 4.18 -0.95
CA GLY A 450 -19.99 4.07 -1.78
C GLY A 450 -20.00 4.96 -3.02
N GLN A 451 -21.14 5.02 -3.72
CA GLN A 451 -21.32 5.71 -5.00
C GLN A 451 -21.57 7.22 -4.85
N VAL A 452 -20.61 7.95 -4.29
CA VAL A 452 -20.62 9.43 -4.20
C VAL A 452 -19.51 10.06 -5.05
N GLY A 453 -19.54 11.38 -5.17
CA GLY A 453 -18.61 12.15 -6.01
C GLY A 453 -19.22 12.52 -7.37
N THR A 454 -18.36 12.64 -8.38
CA THR A 454 -18.69 13.08 -9.75
C THR A 454 -18.50 11.92 -10.72
N ARG A 455 -19.56 11.46 -11.39
CA ARG A 455 -19.60 10.20 -12.18
C ARG A 455 -18.41 10.00 -13.12
N ARG A 456 -18.02 11.05 -13.84
CA ARG A 456 -16.88 11.07 -14.77
C ARG A 456 -15.54 10.66 -14.16
N TYR A 457 -15.35 10.90 -12.86
CA TYR A 457 -14.13 10.61 -12.11
C TYR A 457 -14.27 9.40 -11.18
N MET A 458 -15.40 8.67 -11.23
CA MET A 458 -15.60 7.46 -10.44
C MET A 458 -14.76 6.31 -11.03
N ALA A 459 -14.01 5.63 -10.16
CA ALA A 459 -13.27 4.42 -10.52
C ALA A 459 -14.22 3.26 -10.90
N PRO A 460 -13.75 2.25 -11.67
CA PRO A 460 -14.57 1.12 -12.12
C PRO A 460 -15.38 0.46 -10.99
N GLU A 461 -14.73 0.16 -9.86
CA GLU A 461 -15.35 -0.48 -8.69
C GLU A 461 -16.43 0.40 -8.02
N VAL A 462 -16.36 1.73 -8.21
CA VAL A 462 -17.38 2.69 -7.76
C VAL A 462 -18.57 2.67 -8.70
N LEU A 463 -18.32 2.62 -10.01
CA LEU A 463 -19.36 2.54 -11.04
C LEU A 463 -20.14 1.22 -10.93
N GLU A 464 -19.47 0.10 -10.65
CA GLU A 464 -20.10 -1.20 -10.38
C GLU A 464 -20.78 -1.28 -9.00
N GLY A 465 -20.44 -0.37 -8.07
CA GLY A 465 -20.94 -0.40 -6.68
C GLY A 465 -20.28 -1.47 -5.81
N ALA A 466 -19.20 -2.10 -6.28
CA ALA A 466 -18.49 -3.22 -5.68
C ALA A 466 -17.32 -2.77 -4.78
N ILE A 467 -17.50 -1.71 -3.98
CA ILE A 467 -16.44 -1.11 -3.18
C ILE A 467 -16.25 -1.85 -1.84
N SER A 468 -15.00 -2.17 -1.49
CA SER A 468 -14.63 -2.59 -0.14
C SER A 468 -14.57 -1.40 0.81
N PHE A 469 -15.23 -1.48 1.98
CA PHE A 469 -15.25 -0.43 3.00
C PHE A 469 -13.99 -0.41 3.87
N GLN A 470 -12.82 -0.38 3.21
CA GLN A 470 -11.50 -0.29 3.82
C GLN A 470 -10.83 1.04 3.43
N ARG A 471 -9.99 1.57 4.32
CA ARG A 471 -9.23 2.81 4.10
C ARG A 471 -8.59 2.83 2.71
N ASP A 472 -7.76 1.84 2.43
CA ASP A 472 -6.91 1.81 1.25
C ASP A 472 -7.73 1.74 -0.06
N SER A 473 -8.92 1.13 -0.03
CA SER A 473 -9.85 1.15 -1.16
C SER A 473 -10.34 2.56 -1.49
N PHE A 474 -10.69 3.37 -0.49
CA PHE A 474 -11.05 4.77 -0.72
C PHE A 474 -9.87 5.64 -1.17
N LEU A 475 -8.65 5.37 -0.68
CA LEU A 475 -7.45 6.07 -1.17
C LEU A 475 -7.19 5.73 -2.65
N ARG A 476 -7.31 4.46 -3.04
CA ARG A 476 -7.18 3.98 -4.43
C ARG A 476 -8.27 4.53 -5.38
N ILE A 477 -9.45 4.89 -4.87
CA ILE A 477 -10.50 5.59 -5.62
C ILE A 477 -10.08 7.04 -5.94
N ASP A 478 -9.49 7.77 -4.99
CA ASP A 478 -8.95 9.11 -5.27
C ASP A 478 -7.82 9.05 -6.32
N MET A 479 -6.97 8.02 -6.27
CA MET A 479 -5.83 7.87 -7.19
C MET A 479 -6.24 7.59 -8.64
N TYR A 480 -7.36 6.88 -8.85
CA TYR A 480 -7.97 6.79 -10.18
C TYR A 480 -8.32 8.18 -10.74
N ALA A 481 -8.93 9.03 -9.91
CA ALA A 481 -9.27 10.39 -10.30
C ALA A 481 -8.04 11.30 -10.49
N VAL A 482 -6.93 11.05 -9.76
CA VAL A 482 -5.64 11.71 -10.00
C VAL A 482 -5.14 11.44 -11.42
N GLY A 483 -5.19 10.19 -11.90
CA GLY A 483 -4.80 9.84 -13.27
C GLY A 483 -5.56 10.66 -14.32
N LEU A 484 -6.86 10.85 -14.13
CA LEU A 484 -7.70 11.69 -15.01
C LEU A 484 -7.32 13.18 -14.94
N VAL A 485 -6.98 13.71 -13.76
CA VAL A 485 -6.55 15.13 -13.62
C VAL A 485 -5.14 15.35 -14.18
N LEU A 486 -4.24 14.37 -14.09
CA LEU A 486 -2.94 14.39 -14.77
C LEU A 486 -3.13 14.43 -16.29
N TRP A 487 -4.13 13.73 -16.83
CA TRP A 487 -4.48 13.81 -18.26
C TRP A 487 -5.03 15.19 -18.65
N GLU A 488 -5.84 15.82 -17.81
CA GLU A 488 -6.28 17.21 -18.03
C GLU A 488 -5.10 18.20 -18.08
N LEU A 489 -4.05 17.97 -17.29
CA LEU A 489 -2.82 18.76 -17.37
C LEU A 489 -2.06 18.49 -18.68
N ALA A 490 -1.89 17.22 -19.05
CA ALA A 490 -1.18 16.81 -20.26
C ALA A 490 -1.86 17.33 -21.54
N SER A 491 -3.20 17.31 -21.59
CA SER A 491 -4.01 17.80 -22.73
C SER A 491 -3.83 19.30 -23.02
N ARG A 492 -3.31 20.06 -22.06
CA ARG A 492 -3.05 21.51 -22.18
C ARG A 492 -1.56 21.85 -22.08
N CYS A 493 -0.67 20.87 -22.14
CA CYS A 493 0.77 21.06 -22.05
C CYS A 493 1.42 21.27 -23.43
N LYS A 494 2.07 22.43 -23.63
CA LYS A 494 2.76 22.79 -24.90
C LYS A 494 4.15 22.16 -25.08
N ALA A 495 4.48 21.12 -24.31
CA ALA A 495 5.82 20.53 -24.28
C ALA A 495 6.06 19.46 -25.35
N ALA A 496 4.99 18.91 -25.94
CA ALA A 496 5.07 18.06 -27.11
C ALA A 496 4.81 18.86 -28.38
N ASP A 497 5.58 18.61 -29.44
CA ASP A 497 5.31 19.16 -30.76
C ASP A 497 4.01 18.57 -31.33
N GLY A 498 2.98 19.40 -31.47
CA GLY A 498 1.70 19.02 -32.03
C GLY A 498 0.60 20.06 -31.85
N PRO A 499 -0.60 19.82 -32.41
CA PRO A 499 -1.77 20.66 -32.16
C PRO A 499 -2.22 20.54 -30.70
N LEU A 500 -2.52 21.69 -30.09
CA LEU A 500 -3.20 21.79 -28.80
C LEU A 500 -4.67 22.08 -29.04
N ASP A 501 -5.53 21.12 -28.72
CA ASP A 501 -6.98 21.29 -28.85
C ASP A 501 -7.54 22.09 -27.68
N GLU A 502 -8.81 22.50 -27.80
CA GLU A 502 -9.54 23.11 -26.69
C GLU A 502 -9.61 22.15 -25.48
N TYR A 503 -9.77 22.72 -24.29
CA TYR A 503 -9.91 21.91 -23.07
C TYR A 503 -11.20 21.08 -23.13
N MET A 504 -11.06 19.78 -22.93
CA MET A 504 -12.15 18.83 -22.73
C MET A 504 -12.02 18.16 -21.36
N LEU A 505 -13.15 17.83 -20.74
CA LEU A 505 -13.17 16.98 -19.55
C LEU A 505 -12.76 15.53 -19.93
N PRO A 506 -12.23 14.73 -18.98
CA PRO A 506 -11.94 13.31 -19.22
C PRO A 506 -13.21 12.58 -19.68
N TYR A 507 -13.15 11.80 -20.76
CA TYR A 507 -14.33 11.15 -21.37
C TYR A 507 -15.38 12.11 -22.01
N GLU A 508 -15.09 13.39 -22.26
CA GLU A 508 -16.09 14.30 -22.86
C GLU A 508 -16.37 13.97 -24.34
N GLU A 509 -15.39 13.43 -25.06
CA GLU A 509 -15.52 13.01 -26.46
C GLU A 509 -16.41 11.76 -26.59
N GLU A 510 -16.31 10.84 -25.62
CA GLU A 510 -16.97 9.53 -25.64
C GLU A 510 -18.39 9.55 -25.05
N VAL A 511 -18.66 10.37 -24.03
CA VAL A 511 -19.97 10.42 -23.33
C VAL A 511 -20.57 11.82 -23.20
N GLY A 512 -20.03 12.81 -23.91
CA GLY A 512 -20.47 14.21 -23.84
C GLY A 512 -20.26 14.82 -22.45
N GLN A 513 -20.88 15.97 -22.18
CA GLN A 513 -20.63 16.76 -20.96
C GLN A 513 -21.29 16.21 -19.68
N HIS A 514 -22.45 15.59 -19.79
CA HIS A 514 -23.33 15.26 -18.65
C HIS A 514 -23.71 13.76 -18.60
N PRO A 515 -22.74 12.85 -18.45
CA PRO A 515 -23.01 11.42 -18.51
C PRO A 515 -23.91 10.92 -17.36
N SER A 516 -24.73 9.93 -17.69
CA SER A 516 -25.45 9.09 -16.73
C SER A 516 -24.47 8.16 -15.99
N LEU A 517 -25.00 7.27 -15.14
CA LEU A 517 -24.18 6.21 -14.55
C LEU A 517 -23.89 5.11 -15.57
N GLU A 518 -24.88 4.80 -16.41
CA GLU A 518 -24.83 3.75 -17.44
C GLU A 518 -23.80 4.08 -18.53
N ASP A 519 -23.73 5.34 -19.00
CA ASP A 519 -22.72 5.80 -19.96
C ASP A 519 -21.29 5.59 -19.43
N MET A 520 -21.08 5.88 -18.15
CA MET A 520 -19.78 5.70 -17.50
C MET A 520 -19.45 4.21 -17.29
N GLN A 521 -20.43 3.39 -16.89
CA GLN A 521 -20.24 1.93 -16.78
C GLN A 521 -19.86 1.33 -18.14
N GLU A 522 -20.56 1.69 -19.21
CA GLU A 522 -20.30 1.22 -20.57
C GLU A 522 -18.88 1.56 -21.04
N VAL A 523 -18.43 2.80 -20.84
CA VAL A 523 -17.10 3.25 -21.30
C VAL A 523 -15.98 2.76 -20.38
N VAL A 524 -16.09 2.96 -19.07
CA VAL A 524 -14.98 2.74 -18.11
C VAL A 524 -14.87 1.28 -17.63
N VAL A 525 -16.01 0.59 -17.49
CA VAL A 525 -16.07 -0.79 -16.96
C VAL A 525 -16.15 -1.80 -18.10
N HIS A 526 -17.17 -1.72 -18.96
CA HIS A 526 -17.42 -2.74 -19.99
C HIS A 526 -16.44 -2.67 -21.15
N LYS A 527 -16.18 -1.48 -21.70
CA LYS A 527 -15.18 -1.27 -22.77
C LYS A 527 -13.75 -1.06 -22.24
N LYS A 528 -13.58 -0.89 -20.93
CA LYS A 528 -12.30 -0.57 -20.25
C LYS A 528 -11.54 0.61 -20.88
N LEU A 529 -12.25 1.59 -21.46
CA LEU A 529 -11.64 2.75 -22.10
C LEU A 529 -11.11 3.74 -21.05
N ARG A 530 -10.13 4.54 -21.48
CA ARG A 530 -9.47 5.63 -20.75
C ARG A 530 -9.28 6.81 -21.72
N PRO A 531 -9.17 8.06 -21.24
CA PRO A 531 -8.97 9.21 -22.11
C PRO A 531 -7.70 9.04 -22.96
N THR A 532 -7.79 9.33 -24.26
CA THR A 532 -6.73 9.01 -25.21
C THR A 532 -5.40 9.69 -24.86
N LEU A 533 -4.33 8.88 -24.80
CA LEU A 533 -2.95 9.34 -24.71
C LEU A 533 -2.42 9.65 -26.12
N ARG A 534 -1.99 10.89 -26.37
CA ARG A 534 -1.57 11.32 -27.71
C ARG A 534 -0.19 10.77 -28.06
N GLU A 535 -0.01 10.26 -29.28
CA GLU A 535 1.30 9.78 -29.76
C GLU A 535 2.40 10.85 -29.70
N CYS A 536 2.06 12.14 -29.84
CA CYS A 536 3.02 13.23 -29.71
C CYS A 536 3.62 13.36 -28.30
N TRP A 537 2.89 12.96 -27.25
CA TRP A 537 3.37 12.99 -25.87
C TRP A 537 4.54 12.03 -25.63
N GLN A 538 4.53 10.89 -26.33
CA GLN A 538 5.61 9.89 -26.25
C GLN A 538 6.95 10.39 -26.82
N LYS A 539 6.95 11.47 -27.60
CA LYS A 539 8.18 12.10 -28.13
C LYS A 539 8.90 12.97 -27.11
N HIS A 540 8.20 13.45 -26.08
CA HIS A 540 8.77 14.27 -25.01
C HIS A 540 8.98 13.41 -23.76
N VAL A 541 10.25 13.19 -23.38
CA VAL A 541 10.67 12.27 -22.30
C VAL A 541 9.81 12.39 -21.03
N GLY A 542 9.58 13.62 -20.56
CA GLY A 542 8.76 13.86 -19.37
C GLY A 542 7.28 13.54 -19.54
N LEU A 543 6.71 13.76 -20.73
CA LEU A 543 5.30 13.47 -20.99
C LEU A 543 5.07 11.98 -21.23
N SER A 544 6.06 11.26 -21.76
CA SER A 544 6.05 9.79 -21.86
C SER A 544 6.00 9.15 -20.46
N LEU A 545 6.88 9.55 -19.55
CA LEU A 545 6.85 9.09 -18.14
C LEU A 545 5.55 9.49 -17.41
N LEU A 546 4.99 10.67 -17.73
CA LEU A 546 3.69 11.08 -17.22
C LEU A 546 2.57 10.16 -17.73
N CYS A 547 2.64 9.67 -18.97
CA CYS A 547 1.69 8.70 -19.52
C CYS A 547 1.70 7.39 -18.73
N GLU A 548 2.88 6.79 -18.50
CA GLU A 548 3.02 5.58 -17.66
C GLU A 548 2.41 5.80 -16.26
N THR A 549 2.64 6.98 -15.69
CA THR A 549 2.09 7.36 -14.37
C THR A 549 0.57 7.55 -14.40
N MET A 550 -0.01 8.06 -15.50
CA MET A 550 -1.46 8.10 -15.70
C MET A 550 -2.05 6.69 -15.82
N GLU A 551 -1.38 5.80 -16.57
CA GLU A 551 -1.80 4.42 -16.78
C GLU A 551 -1.85 3.62 -15.49
N GLU A 552 -0.82 3.70 -14.66
CA GLU A 552 -0.81 3.08 -13.33
C GLU A 552 -1.82 3.75 -12.37
N CYS A 553 -2.07 5.06 -12.47
CA CYS A 553 -3.08 5.71 -11.63
C CYS A 553 -4.51 5.24 -11.95
N TRP A 554 -4.86 5.11 -13.23
CA TRP A 554 -6.22 4.76 -13.67
C TRP A 554 -6.44 3.28 -13.98
N ASP A 555 -5.54 2.40 -13.52
CA ASP A 555 -5.65 0.96 -13.70
C ASP A 555 -7.05 0.45 -13.28
N GLY A 556 -7.58 -0.52 -14.02
CA GLY A 556 -8.83 -1.18 -13.66
C GLY A 556 -8.74 -1.78 -12.26
N GLU A 557 -7.61 -2.40 -11.96
CA GLU A 557 -7.43 -3.19 -10.76
C GLU A 557 -6.85 -2.29 -9.66
N ALA A 558 -7.73 -1.89 -8.72
CA ALA A 558 -7.43 -0.87 -7.70
C ALA A 558 -6.15 -1.13 -6.89
N GLU A 559 -5.71 -2.39 -6.77
CA GLU A 559 -4.50 -2.76 -6.03
C GLU A 559 -3.20 -2.40 -6.74
N ALA A 560 -3.20 -2.28 -8.07
CA ALA A 560 -2.06 -1.87 -8.88
C ALA A 560 -1.81 -0.35 -8.86
N ARG A 561 -2.80 0.44 -8.39
CA ARG A 561 -2.74 1.90 -8.46
C ARG A 561 -1.68 2.49 -7.54
N LEU A 562 -0.94 3.47 -8.08
CA LEU A 562 0.06 4.25 -7.34
C LEU A 562 -0.55 4.96 -6.13
N SER A 563 0.26 5.16 -5.09
CA SER A 563 -0.09 6.10 -4.00
C SER A 563 0.19 7.54 -4.41
N ALA A 564 -0.47 8.51 -3.76
CA ALA A 564 -0.25 9.93 -4.01
C ALA A 564 1.21 10.37 -3.76
N GLY A 565 1.89 9.76 -2.79
CA GLY A 565 3.32 9.99 -2.53
C GLY A 565 4.20 9.51 -3.69
N CYS A 566 3.93 8.31 -4.21
CA CYS A 566 4.65 7.78 -5.38
C CYS A 566 4.46 8.67 -6.62
N VAL A 567 3.27 9.24 -6.82
CA VAL A 567 3.02 10.21 -7.91
C VAL A 567 3.81 11.50 -7.70
N GLU A 568 3.88 12.03 -6.47
CA GLU A 568 4.71 13.20 -6.17
C GLU A 568 6.20 12.95 -6.51
N GLU A 569 6.75 11.84 -6.02
CA GLU A 569 8.16 11.45 -6.26
C GLU A 569 8.47 11.29 -7.75
N ARG A 570 7.58 10.60 -8.49
CA ARG A 570 7.69 10.43 -9.94
C ARG A 570 7.71 11.78 -10.66
N VAL A 571 6.81 12.72 -10.33
CA VAL A 571 6.81 14.06 -10.95
C VAL A 571 8.11 14.82 -10.65
N VAL A 572 8.64 14.72 -9.43
CA VAL A 572 9.95 15.31 -9.07
C VAL A 572 11.08 14.71 -9.90
N GLN A 573 11.06 13.39 -10.11
CA GLN A 573 12.06 12.70 -10.94
C GLN A 573 11.99 13.12 -12.41
N MET A 574 10.79 13.19 -13.00
CA MET A 574 10.59 13.64 -14.39
C MET A 574 11.09 15.07 -14.59
N GLN A 575 10.81 15.97 -13.65
CA GLN A 575 11.26 17.36 -13.70
C GLN A 575 12.79 17.46 -13.68
N ARG A 576 13.47 16.63 -12.86
CA ARG A 576 14.94 16.58 -12.82
C ARG A 576 15.53 16.03 -14.12
N GLN A 577 15.03 14.91 -14.62
CA GLN A 577 15.53 14.28 -15.85
C GLN A 577 15.41 15.21 -17.05
N THR A 578 14.26 15.84 -17.23
CA THR A 578 14.05 16.80 -18.33
C THR A 578 14.92 18.07 -18.22
N SER A 579 15.26 18.52 -17.00
CA SER A 579 16.17 19.66 -16.83
C SER A 579 17.63 19.36 -17.24
N VAL A 580 18.03 18.08 -17.27
CA VAL A 580 19.39 17.65 -17.67
C VAL A 580 19.49 17.38 -19.18
N THR A 581 18.37 17.13 -19.87
CA THR A 581 18.34 16.86 -21.32
C THR A 581 18.06 18.10 -22.17
N ALA A 582 17.78 19.25 -21.55
CA ALA A 582 17.81 20.51 -22.28
C ALA A 582 19.24 20.76 -22.78
N PRO A 583 19.47 20.99 -24.08
CA PRO A 583 20.79 21.38 -24.53
C PRO A 583 21.11 22.73 -23.90
N GLU A 584 22.18 22.80 -23.11
CA GLU A 584 22.81 24.09 -22.84
C GLU A 584 23.14 24.71 -24.20
N ASP A 585 22.71 25.95 -24.43
CA ASP A 585 23.17 26.73 -25.57
C ASP A 585 24.70 26.75 -25.52
N ILE A 586 25.34 25.97 -26.39
CA ILE A 586 26.79 25.97 -26.54
C ILE A 586 27.15 27.34 -27.12
N VAL A 587 27.40 28.29 -26.22
CA VAL A 587 28.02 29.58 -26.52
C VAL A 587 29.41 29.25 -27.03
N THR A 588 29.49 29.05 -28.34
CA THR A 588 30.74 28.90 -29.07
C THR A 588 31.42 30.26 -29.03
N VAL A 589 32.20 30.47 -27.97
CA VAL A 589 33.14 31.57 -27.87
C VAL A 589 34.20 31.35 -28.95
N VAL A 590 33.91 31.84 -30.16
CA VAL A 590 34.89 31.96 -31.23
C VAL A 590 35.80 33.14 -30.87
N THR A 591 36.74 32.91 -29.97
CA THR A 591 37.89 33.80 -29.78
C THR A 591 38.75 33.75 -31.05
N MET A 592 38.49 34.69 -31.95
CA MET A 592 39.33 34.98 -33.11
C MET A 592 40.79 35.15 -32.66
N VAL A 593 41.69 34.31 -33.18
CA VAL A 593 43.12 34.49 -32.99
C VAL A 593 43.61 35.58 -33.95
N THR A 594 43.78 36.81 -33.43
CA THR A 594 44.44 37.89 -34.16
C THR A 594 45.78 38.23 -33.53
N ASN A 595 46.81 37.44 -33.85
CA ASN A 595 48.19 37.90 -33.69
C ASN A 595 48.48 38.93 -34.79
N VAL A 596 48.46 40.21 -34.42
CA VAL A 596 48.98 41.31 -35.24
C VAL A 596 49.95 42.09 -34.37
N ASP A 597 51.25 41.85 -34.56
CA ASP A 597 52.31 42.62 -33.94
C ASP A 597 52.24 44.08 -34.41
N TYR A 598 52.25 45.02 -33.46
CA TYR A 598 52.45 46.44 -33.72
C TYR A 598 53.79 46.89 -33.11
N PRO A 599 54.67 47.56 -33.89
CA PRO A 599 55.93 48.08 -33.38
C PRO A 599 55.71 49.37 -32.56
N PRO A 600 56.60 49.70 -31.61
CA PRO A 600 56.49 50.92 -30.83
C PRO A 600 56.81 52.15 -31.69
N LYS A 601 56.07 53.25 -31.48
CA LYS A 601 56.50 54.59 -31.90
C LYS A 601 56.78 55.45 -30.68
N GLU A 602 57.95 56.06 -30.72
CA GLU A 602 58.45 57.00 -29.72
C GLU A 602 57.79 58.39 -29.85
N SER A 603 58.05 59.20 -28.82
CA SER A 603 58.26 60.66 -28.88
C SER A 603 57.07 61.62 -28.92
N SER A 604 57.12 62.56 -27.96
CA SER A 604 56.59 63.93 -28.00
C SER A 604 55.06 64.08 -27.92
N LEU A 605 54.49 64.93 -27.06
CA LEU A 605 54.99 66.14 -26.38
C LEU A 605 54.33 66.31 -25.00
#